data_AF-A0A7Z9HEC4-F1
#
_entry.id   AF-A0A7Z9HEC4-F1
#
_cell.length_a   1.000
_cell.length_b   1.000
_cell.length_c   1.000
_cell.angle_alpha   90.00
_cell.angle_beta   90.00
_cell.angle_gamma   90.00
#
_symmetry.space_group_name_H-M   'P 1'
#
loop_
_entity.id
_entity.type
_entity.pdbx_description
1 polymer ?
#
loop_
_entity_poly.entity_id
_entity_poly.type
_entity_poly.pdbx_seq_one_letter_code
_entity_poly.pdbx_strand_id
1 'polypeptide(L)'
;MAISESVFSTSFRTNWIIMIIFLGLDLSSKIWIRLNVPLYETTELLANILDLTHVQNRGVSFSFLADFSDSFRVPLLVGVSLLAVAAMLYYQ
;
A
#
# COMPACT_ATOMS: atom_id res chain seq x y z
N MET A 1 30.01 -12.47 0.58
CA MET A 1 30.67 -11.16 0.43
C MET A 1 29.88 -10.23 -0.50
N ALA A 2 29.39 -10.69 -1.67
CA ALA A 2 28.63 -9.86 -2.63
C ALA A 2 27.30 -9.24 -2.11
N ILE A 3 26.52 -9.95 -1.28
CA ILE A 3 25.25 -9.42 -0.72
C ILE A 3 25.48 -8.20 0.18
N SER A 4 26.63 -8.14 0.86
CA SER A 4 26.97 -6.99 1.71
C SER A 4 27.12 -5.72 0.86
N GLU A 5 27.77 -5.80 -0.29
CA GLU A 5 28.09 -4.61 -1.08
C GLU A 5 26.85 -4.02 -1.79
N SER A 6 25.89 -4.85 -2.20
CA SER A 6 24.64 -4.37 -2.83
C SER A 6 23.74 -3.62 -1.85
N VAL A 7 23.62 -4.11 -0.61
CA VAL A 7 22.83 -3.49 0.47
C VAL A 7 23.38 -2.13 0.91
N PHE A 8 24.69 -1.90 0.75
CA PHE A 8 25.30 -0.60 1.08
C PHE A 8 25.45 0.34 -0.12
N SER A 9 25.01 -0.07 -1.32
CA SER A 9 25.07 0.77 -2.51
C SER A 9 24.19 2.02 -2.38
N THR A 10 24.64 3.13 -2.98
CA THR A 10 23.89 4.39 -2.97
C THR A 10 22.49 4.23 -3.58
N SER A 11 22.34 3.46 -4.66
CA SER A 11 21.03 3.19 -5.27
C SER A 11 20.09 2.45 -4.33
N PHE A 12 20.58 1.42 -3.62
CA PHE A 12 19.77 0.69 -2.66
C PHE A 12 19.30 1.63 -1.54
N ARG A 13 20.21 2.39 -0.94
CA ARG A 13 19.87 3.36 0.13
C ARG A 13 18.83 4.38 -0.33
N THR A 14 18.97 4.93 -1.54
CA THR A 14 18.01 5.88 -2.11
C THR A 14 16.64 5.22 -2.33
N ASN A 15 16.59 4.01 -2.88
CA ASN A 15 15.33 3.28 -3.08
C ASN A 15 14.59 3.05 -1.75
N TRP A 16 15.32 2.68 -0.69
CA TRP A 16 14.72 2.50 0.65
C TRP A 16 14.17 3.80 1.23
N ILE A 17 14.88 4.92 1.07
CA ILE A 17 14.39 6.22 1.52
C ILE A 17 13.09 6.57 0.78
N ILE A 18 13.04 6.38 -0.54
CA ILE A 18 11.83 6.62 -1.34
C ILE A 18 10.68 5.72 -0.87
N MET A 19 10.94 4.43 -0.64
CA MET A 19 9.92 3.50 -0.11
C MET A 19 9.36 3.94 1.24
N ILE A 20 10.23 4.39 2.16
CA ILE A 20 9.80 4.87 3.49
C ILE A 20 8.95 6.13 3.35
N ILE A 21 9.34 7.06 2.47
CA ILE A 21 8.55 8.28 2.21
C ILE A 21 7.18 7.90 1.67
N PHE A 22 7.09 7.01 0.67
CA PHE A 22 5.82 6.57 0.10
C PHE A 22 4.95 5.82 1.10
N LEU A 23 5.52 4.97 1.95
CA LEU A 23 4.79 4.33 3.04
C LEU A 23 4.23 5.38 4.03
N GLY A 24 5.02 6.39 4.37
CA GLY A 24 4.58 7.49 5.22
C GLY A 24 3.43 8.28 4.60
N LEU A 25 3.50 8.59 3.31
CA LEU A 25 2.44 9.29 2.58
C LEU A 25 1.16 8.44 2.46
N ASP A 26 1.28 7.15 2.18
CA ASP A 26 0.15 6.20 2.12
C ASP A 26 -0.59 6.10 3.46
N LEU A 27 0.15 5.88 4.56
CA LEU A 27 -0.47 5.77 5.88
C LEU A 27 -1.08 7.09 6.34
N SER A 28 -0.37 8.20 6.13
CA SER A 28 -0.83 9.52 6.56
C SER A 28 -2.08 9.96 5.79
N SER A 29 -2.14 9.73 4.48
CA SER A 29 -3.33 10.03 3.68
C SER A 29 -4.54 9.21 4.12
N LYS A 30 -4.38 7.91 4.38
CA LYS A 30 -5.46 7.04 4.91
C LYS A 30 -5.94 7.46 6.30
N ILE A 31 -5.04 7.93 7.17
CA ILE A 31 -5.41 8.47 8.48
C ILE A 31 -6.19 9.77 8.29
N TRP A 32 -5.71 10.68 7.46
CA TRP A 32 -6.38 11.95 7.19
C TRP A 32 -7.78 11.75 6.60
N ILE A 33 -7.95 10.84 5.63
CA ILE A 33 -9.27 10.50 5.07
C ILE A 33 -10.22 9.96 6.16
N ARG A 34 -9.76 9.03 7.01
CA ARG A 34 -10.59 8.48 8.09
C ARG A 34 -11.05 9.52 9.11
N LEU A 35 -10.29 10.60 9.29
CA LEU A 35 -10.62 11.68 10.24
C LEU A 35 -11.53 12.75 9.64
N ASN A 36 -11.50 12.96 8.32
CA ASN A 36 -12.14 14.12 7.68
C ASN A 36 -13.26 13.78 6.69
N VAL A 37 -13.29 12.56 6.15
CA VAL A 37 -14.30 12.13 5.15
C VAL A 37 -15.12 10.98 5.76
N PRO A 38 -16.45 11.11 5.91
CA PRO A 38 -17.28 10.02 6.42
C PRO A 38 -17.24 8.79 5.50
N LEU A 39 -17.42 7.61 6.09
CA LEU A 39 -17.38 6.36 5.33
C LEU A 39 -18.52 6.32 4.29
N TYR A 40 -18.16 5.97 3.05
CA TYR A 40 -19.01 5.94 1.85
C TYR A 40 -19.51 7.30 1.35
N GLU A 41 -18.99 8.40 1.89
CA GLU A 41 -19.23 9.74 1.37
C GLU A 41 -18.14 10.15 0.37
N THR A 42 -18.51 11.10 -0.50
CA THR A 42 -17.60 11.73 -1.46
C THR A 42 -17.51 13.23 -1.18
N THR A 43 -16.28 13.74 -1.12
CA THR A 43 -15.98 15.16 -0.94
C THR A 43 -15.14 15.65 -2.11
N GLU A 44 -15.54 16.77 -2.71
CA GLU A 44 -14.79 17.41 -3.80
C GLU A 44 -13.46 17.96 -3.27
N LEU A 45 -12.34 17.59 -3.90
CA LEU A 45 -11.00 18.08 -3.55
C LEU A 45 -10.53 19.16 -4.53
N LEU A 46 -10.74 18.94 -5.83
CA LEU A 46 -10.46 19.91 -6.87
C LEU A 46 -11.65 19.99 -7.82
N ALA A 47 -12.19 21.20 -7.96
CA ALA A 47 -13.49 21.38 -8.55
C ALA A 47 -13.61 20.77 -9.95
N ASN A 48 -14.56 19.87 -10.15
CA ASN A 48 -14.82 19.13 -11.41
C ASN A 48 -13.64 18.28 -11.95
N ILE A 49 -12.61 18.01 -11.15
CA ILE A 49 -11.41 17.27 -11.58
C ILE A 49 -11.13 16.07 -10.68
N LEU A 50 -11.22 16.26 -9.36
CA LEU A 50 -10.79 15.26 -8.40
C LEU A 50 -11.68 15.27 -7.16
N ASP A 51 -12.24 14.10 -6.87
CA ASP A 51 -13.02 13.83 -5.68
C ASP A 51 -12.31 12.85 -4.75
N LEU A 52 -12.65 12.92 -3.47
CA LEU A 52 -12.21 12.00 -2.43
C LEU A 52 -13.39 11.18 -1.94
N THR A 53 -13.35 9.86 -2.15
CA THR A 53 -14.34 8.93 -1.61
C THR A 53 -13.70 8.05 -0.54
N HIS A 54 -14.30 7.99 0.64
CA HIS A 54 -13.84 7.08 1.68
C HIS A 54 -14.50 5.71 1.53
N VAL A 55 -13.77 4.74 0.98
CA VAL A 55 -14.22 3.35 0.84
C VAL A 55 -13.24 2.41 1.56
N GLN A 56 -13.78 1.36 2.18
CA GLN A 56 -12.99 0.28 2.78
C GLN A 56 -13.04 -0.96 1.88
N ASN A 57 -11.98 -1.20 1.11
CA ASN A 57 -11.86 -2.41 0.31
C ASN A 57 -11.36 -3.58 1.17
N ARG A 58 -12.24 -4.54 1.46
CA ARG A 58 -11.89 -5.75 2.22
C ARG A 58 -11.12 -6.78 1.40
N GLY A 59 -11.34 -6.80 0.08
CA GLY A 59 -10.69 -7.71 -0.86
C GLY A 59 -9.57 -7.02 -1.65
N VAL A 60 -9.35 -7.48 -2.88
CA VAL A 60 -8.48 -6.80 -3.88
C VAL A 60 -9.34 -5.95 -4.83
N SER A 61 -8.92 -5.70 -6.07
CA SER A 61 -9.72 -4.92 -7.04
C SER A 61 -11.17 -5.40 -7.13
N PHE A 62 -12.12 -4.45 -7.14
CA PHE A 62 -13.58 -4.71 -7.16
C PHE A 62 -14.10 -5.57 -6.00
N SER A 63 -13.46 -5.50 -4.82
CA SER A 63 -13.78 -6.35 -3.68
C SER A 63 -13.66 -7.85 -4.00
N PHE A 64 -12.84 -8.22 -4.99
CA PHE A 64 -12.57 -9.62 -5.27
C PHE A 64 -11.98 -10.29 -4.01
N LEU A 65 -12.52 -11.46 -3.66
CA LEU A 65 -12.27 -12.20 -2.41
C LEU A 65 -12.90 -11.60 -1.14
N ALA A 66 -13.73 -10.56 -1.21
CA ALA A 66 -14.31 -9.96 0.00
C ALA A 66 -15.21 -10.91 0.81
N ASP A 67 -15.82 -11.91 0.18
CA ASP A 67 -16.72 -12.87 0.85
C ASP A 67 -15.98 -13.98 1.63
N PHE A 68 -14.66 -14.10 1.48
CA PHE A 68 -13.88 -15.04 2.29
C PHE A 68 -13.74 -14.55 3.73
N SER A 69 -13.67 -15.49 4.66
CA SER A 69 -13.43 -15.19 6.07
C SER A 69 -12.09 -14.49 6.26
N ASP A 70 -12.03 -13.54 7.21
CA ASP A 70 -10.81 -12.77 7.48
C ASP A 70 -9.63 -13.67 7.84
N SER A 71 -9.89 -14.78 8.54
CA SER A 71 -8.88 -15.79 8.91
C SER A 71 -8.20 -16.44 7.70
N PHE A 72 -8.85 -16.48 6.54
CA PHE A 72 -8.26 -16.97 5.30
C PHE A 72 -7.77 -15.81 4.41
N ARG A 73 -8.61 -14.78 4.25
CA ARG A 73 -8.38 -13.66 3.34
C ARG A 73 -7.15 -12.84 3.74
N VAL A 74 -7.02 -12.46 5.01
CA VAL A 74 -5.93 -11.60 5.46
C VAL A 74 -4.57 -12.28 5.30
N PRO A 75 -4.35 -13.53 5.77
CA PRO A 75 -3.09 -14.23 5.54
C PRO A 75 -2.77 -14.43 4.05
N LEU A 76 -3.76 -14.73 3.21
CA LEU A 76 -3.56 -14.88 1.77
C LEU A 76 -3.05 -13.59 1.13
N LEU A 77 -3.73 -12.46 1.36
CA LEU A 77 -3.39 -11.19 0.72
C LEU A 77 -2.05 -10.63 1.22
N VAL A 78 -1.79 -10.74 2.53
CA VAL A 78 -0.48 -10.39 3.10
C VAL A 78 0.60 -11.31 2.54
N GLY A 79 0.35 -12.62 2.49
CA GLY A 79 1.29 -13.62 1.98
C GLY A 79 1.69 -13.37 0.53
N VAL A 80 0.73 -13.14 -0.37
CA VAL A 80 1.01 -12.81 -1.78
C VAL A 80 1.80 -11.51 -1.91
N SER A 81 1.47 -10.49 -1.11
CA SER A 81 2.20 -9.22 -1.11
C SER A 81 3.65 -9.40 -0.64
N LEU A 82 3.88 -10.17 0.42
CA LEU A 82 5.22 -10.48 0.92
C LEU A 82 6.03 -11.30 -0.09
N LEU A 83 5.42 -12.27 -0.75
CA LEU A 83 6.06 -13.05 -1.81
C LEU A 83 6.49 -12.16 -2.99
N ALA A 84 5.64 -11.21 -3.39
CA ALA A 84 6.00 -10.24 -4.44
C ALA A 84 7.18 -9.36 -4.02
N VAL A 85 7.19 -8.85 -2.78
CA VAL A 85 8.32 -8.08 -2.24
C VAL A 85 9.60 -8.91 -2.22
N ALA A 86 9.53 -10.15 -1.74
CA ALA A 86 10.69 -11.05 -1.70
C ALA A 86 11.23 -11.34 -3.11
N ALA A 87 10.34 -11.58 -4.09
CA ALA A 87 10.72 -11.80 -5.49
C ALA A 87 11.39 -10.55 -6.10
N MET A 88 10.87 -9.36 -5.84
CA MET A 88 11.49 -8.11 -6.28
C MET A 88 12.87 -7.89 -5.66
N LEU A 89 13.02 -8.15 -4.37
CA LEU A 89 14.32 -8.04 -3.69
C LEU A 89 15.34 -9.08 -4.17
N TYR A 90 14.90 -10.27 -4.56
CA TYR A 90 15.76 -11.31 -5.13
C TYR A 90 16.21 -10.99 -6.57
N TYR A 91 15.35 -10.33 -7.35
CA TYR A 91 15.65 -9.97 -8.75
C TYR A 91 16.59 -8.76 -8.89
N GLN A 92 16.65 -7.88 -7.88
CA GLN A 92 17.56 -6.73 -7.84
C GLN A 92 19.03 -7.15 -7.72
#